data_AF-A0A1E3QSI1-F1
#
_entry.id   AF-A0A1E3QSI1-F1
#
_cell.length_a   1.000
_cell.length_b   1.000
_cell.length_c   1.000
_cell.angle_alpha   90.00
_cell.angle_beta   90.00
_cell.angle_gamma   90.00
#
_symmetry.space_group_name_H-M   'P 1'
#
loop_
_entity.id
_entity.type
_entity.pdbx_description
1 polymer ?
#
loop_
_entity_poly.entity_id
_entity_poly.type
_entity_poly.pdbx_seq_one_letter_code
_entity_poly.pdbx_strand_id
1 'polypeptide(L)' 'MTQSSFTTIYNTFFKRNSVYVASIFAGAFVFQGFFDVACTNWYEAHNKGKLWKDIKHNLIPEEEEDDE' A
#
# COMPACT_ATOMS: atom_id res chain seq x y z
N MET A 1 20.73 23.05 24.15
CA MET A 1 19.56 23.28 23.27
C MET A 1 19.16 21.92 22.71
N THR A 2 18.08 21.34 23.21
CA THR A 2 17.65 20.00 22.80
C THR A 2 16.95 20.12 21.45
N GLN A 3 17.49 19.49 20.41
CA GLN A 3 16.86 19.49 19.09
C GLN A 3 15.59 18.65 19.14
N SER A 4 14.48 19.20 18.64
CA SER A 4 13.23 18.45 18.47
C SER A 4 13.41 17.32 17.44
N SER A 5 12.63 16.25 17.58
CA SER A 5 12.61 15.13 16.62
C SER A 5 12.33 15.62 15.19
N PHE A 6 11.46 16.62 15.02
CA PHE A 6 11.20 17.24 13.72
C PHE A 6 12.42 17.96 13.15
N THR A 7 13.16 18.68 13.99
CA THR A 7 14.40 19.36 13.61
C THR A 7 15.46 18.34 13.19
N THR A 8 15.51 17.17 13.83
CA THR A 8 16.43 16.09 13.47
C THR A 8 16.05 15.49 12.11
N ILE A 9 14.77 15.15 11.90
CA ILE A 9 14.27 14.61 10.62
C ILE A 9 14.55 15.58 9.46
N TYR A 10 14.25 16.87 9.64
CA TYR A 10 14.48 17.89 8.62
C TYR A 10 15.95 18.00 8.23
N ASN A 11 16.85 18.09 9.23
CA ASN A 11 18.28 18.21 8.97
C ASN A 11 18.86 16.96 8.29
N THR A 12 18.34 15.77 8.58
CA THR A 12 18.82 14.51 8.02
C THR A 12 18.32 14.27 6.60
N PHE A 13 17.02 14.42 6.34
CA PHE A 13 16.42 13.96 5.08
C PHE A 13 16.05 15.11 4.13
N PHE A 14 15.71 16.29 4.65
CA PHE A 14 15.02 17.31 3.86
C PHE A 14 15.84 18.61 3.64
N LYS A 15 16.96 18.81 4.33
CA LYS A 15 17.78 20.02 4.21
C LYS A 15 18.66 20.09 2.96
N ARG A 16 19.15 18.95 2.45
CA ARG A 16 20.00 18.89 1.23
C ARG A 16 19.19 18.39 0.05
N ASN A 17 19.11 19.15 -1.05
CA ASN A 17 18.31 18.80 -2.24
C ASN A 17 18.57 17.38 -2.78
N SER A 18 19.83 16.94 -2.86
CA SER A 18 20.14 15.59 -3.36
C SER A 18 19.59 14.47 -2.46
N VAL A 19 19.62 14.69 -1.13
CA VAL A 19 19.08 13.74 -0.14
C VAL A 19 17.55 13.84 -0.09
N TYR A 20 17.00 15.05 -0.24
CA TYR A 20 15.57 15.32 -0.30
C TYR A 20 14.90 14.50 -1.40
N VAL A 21 15.36 14.66 -2.66
CA VAL A 21 14.74 13.96 -3.80
C VAL A 21 14.87 12.44 -3.68
N ALA A 22 16.04 11.95 -3.25
CA ALA A 22 16.25 10.52 -3.02
C ALA A 22 15.33 9.97 -1.92
N SER A 23 15.13 10.72 -0.83
CA SER A 23 14.24 10.34 0.27
C SER A 23 12.78 10.28 -0.18
N ILE A 24 12.34 11.23 -1.02
CA ILE A 24 11.00 11.21 -1.60
C ILE A 24 10.80 10.00 -2.49
N PHE A 25 11.74 9.68 -3.39
CA PHE A 25 11.62 8.50 -4.25
C PHE A 25 11.63 7.19 -3.46
N ALA A 26 12.58 7.03 -2.53
CA ALA A 26 12.62 5.85 -1.67
C ALA A 26 11.31 5.70 -0.86
N GLY A 27 10.82 6.80 -0.30
CA GLY A 27 9.53 6.84 0.40
C GLY A 27 8.36 6.46 -0.50
N ALA A 28 8.31 6.99 -1.73
CA ALA A 28 7.26 6.69 -2.69
C ALA A 28 7.22 5.22 -3.09
N PHE A 29 8.37 4.59 -3.34
CA PHE A 29 8.42 3.16 -3.69
C PHE A 29 7.91 2.26 -2.57
N VAL A 30 8.33 2.53 -1.32
CA VAL A 30 7.86 1.76 -0.16
C VAL A 30 6.38 2.05 0.10
N PHE A 31 5.98 3.32 0.03
CA PHE A 31 4.61 3.75 0.27
C PHE A 31 3.65 3.14 -0.75
N GLN A 32 4.01 3.08 -2.03
CA GLN A 32 3.15 2.55 -3.09
C GLN A 32 2.68 1.13 -2.76
N GLY A 33 3.60 0.20 -2.49
CA GLY A 33 3.24 -1.19 -2.20
C GLY A 33 2.44 -1.34 -0.90
N PHE A 34 2.83 -0.60 0.15
CA PHE A 34 2.11 -0.63 1.41
C PHE A 34 0.68 -0.08 1.27
N PHE A 35 0.54 1.06 0.60
CA PHE A 35 -0.73 1.76 0.45
C PHE A 35 -1.69 0.97 -0.44
N ASP A 36 -1.21 0.38 -1.53
CA ASP A 36 -2.00 -0.48 -2.41
C ASP A 36 -2.63 -1.66 -1.65
N VAL A 37 -1.82 -2.40 -0.89
CA VAL A 37 -2.30 -3.52 -0.06
C VAL A 37 -3.25 -3.04 1.03
N ALA A 38 -2.92 -1.96 1.73
CA ALA A 38 -3.75 -1.44 2.81
C ALA A 38 -5.12 -0.99 2.32
N CYS A 39 -5.18 -0.24 1.21
CA CYS A 39 -6.43 0.22 0.61
C CYS A 39 -7.24 -0.93 0.03
N THR A 40 -6.60 -1.88 -0.65
CA THR A 40 -7.27 -3.08 -1.19
C THR A 40 -7.89 -3.89 -0.07
N ASN A 41 -7.13 -4.20 0.99
CA ASN A 41 -7.64 -4.95 2.13
C ASN A 41 -8.83 -4.24 2.80
N TRP A 42 -8.75 -2.91 2.97
CA TRP A 42 -9.85 -2.14 3.52
C TRP A 42 -11.09 -2.19 2.61
N TYR A 43 -10.91 -2.01 1.30
CA TYR A 43 -11.98 -2.03 0.32
C TYR A 43 -12.69 -3.38 0.28
N GLU A 44 -11.94 -4.47 0.25
CA GLU A 44 -12.47 -5.83 0.22
C GLU A 44 -13.21 -6.16 1.53
N ALA A 45 -12.62 -5.81 2.68
CA ALA A 45 -13.28 -6.00 3.96
C ALA A 45 -14.59 -5.20 4.05
N HIS A 46 -14.61 -3.98 3.53
CA HIS A 46 -15.80 -3.12 3.53
C HIS A 46 -16.90 -3.65 2.61
N ASN A 47 -16.54 -4.27 1.49
CA ASN A 47 -17.49 -4.74 0.48
C ASN A 47 -17.77 -6.26 0.55
N LYS A 48 -17.25 -6.96 1.56
CA LYS A 48 -17.36 -8.41 1.72
C LYS A 48 -18.77 -8.94 1.43
N GLY A 49 -18.84 -9.97 0.60
CA GLY A 49 -20.09 -10.61 0.15
C GLY A 49 -20.72 -9.94 -1.09
N LYS A 50 -20.15 -8.83 -1.57
CA LYS A 50 -20.58 -8.16 -2.81
C LYS A 50 -19.58 -8.30 -3.94
N LEU A 51 -18.32 -8.66 -3.66
CA LEU A 51 -17.29 -8.76 -4.69
C LEU A 51 -17.52 -10.03 -5.51
N TRP A 52 -17.18 -9.99 -6.80
CA TRP A 52 -17.24 -11.17 -7.67
C TRP A 52 -16.52 -12.38 -7.06
N LYS A 53 -15.32 -12.16 -6.50
CA LYS A 53 -14.56 -13.20 -5.80
C LYS A 53 -15.29 -13.84 -4.61
N ASP A 54 -16.23 -13.13 -3.99
CA ASP A 54 -17.03 -13.64 -2.87
C ASP A 54 -18.30 -14.35 -3.33
N ILE A 55 -18.77 -14.13 -4.56
CA ILE A 55 -20.04 -14.71 -5.05
C ILE A 55 -19.85 -15.75 -6.15
N LYS A 56 -18.70 -15.75 -6.86
CA LYS A 56 -18.46 -16.61 -8.03
C LYS A 56 -18.62 -18.11 -7.74
N HIS A 57 -18.18 -18.55 -6.56
CA HIS A 57 -18.23 -19.94 -6.15
C HIS A 57 -19.66 -20.47 -5.99
N ASN A 58 -20.65 -19.58 -5.85
CA ASN A 58 -22.06 -19.95 -5.78
C ASN A 58 -22.72 -20.04 -7.17
N LEU A 59 -22.03 -19.57 -8.22
CA LEU A 59 -22.60 -19.37 -9.55
C LEU A 59 -21.97 -20.27 -10.62
N ILE A 60 -20.71 -20.68 -10.43
CA ILE A 60 -19.97 -21.53 -11.36
C ILE A 60 -19.49 -22.76 -10.57
N PRO A 61 -19.87 -23.99 -10.96
CA PRO A 61 -19.36 -25.21 -10.34
C PRO A 61 -17.83 -25.29 -10.46
N GLU A 62 -17.15 -25.71 -9.39
CA GLU A 62 -15.67 -25.75 -9.32
C GLU A 62 -15.01 -26.68 -10.36
N GLU A 63 -15.78 -27.54 -11.05
CA GLU A 63 -15.28 -28.52 -12.02
C GLU A 63 -14.78 -27.92 -13.36
N GLU A 64 -15.03 -26.63 -13.64
CA GLU A 64 -14.56 -25.98 -14.89
C GLU A 64 -13.21 -25.21 -14.72
N GLU A 65 -12.64 -25.12 -13.52
CA GLU A 65 -11.38 -24.35 -13.28
C GLU A 65 -10.08 -25.20 -13.31
N ASP A 66 -10.15 -26.55 -13.34
CA ASP A 66 -8.96 -27.44 -13.27
C ASP A 66 -8.39 -27.88 -14.65
N ASP A 67 -8.99 -27.42 -15.76
CA ASP A 67 -8.65 -27.82 -17.15
C ASP A 67 -7.86 -26.75 -17.98
N GLU A 68 -7.35 -25.67 -17.37
CA GLU A 68 -6.38 -24.74 -18.00
C GLU A 68 -5.06 -24.57 -17.22
#